data_AF-A0A330JYW1-F1
#
_entry.id   AF-A0A330JYW1-F1
#
_cell.length_a   1.000
_cell.length_b   1.000
_cell.length_c   1.000
_cell.angle_alpha   90.00
_cell.angle_beta   90.00
_cell.angle_gamma   90.00
#
_symmetry.space_group_name_H-M   'P 1'
#
loop_
_entity.id
_entity.type
_entity.pdbx_description
1 polymer ?
#
loop_
_entity_poly.entity_id
_entity_poly.type
_entity_poly.pdbx_seq_one_letter_code
_entity_poly.pdbx_strand_id
1 'polypeptide(L)'
;MSRETGISPASVMRIWHAFGIKPHLEKTFKLSTDPLFVDKVQDIVGLYLNPPDRALVLCVDEKGQIQALNRTQPGLPLAPGNPATRTHDYKRHGTTSLFAALDVATGEVIGRLKRQHRSVEFLSFLKEVDASLPADVPIHLIMDNYATHKTDKVKACEPPRVSRRPFCLSHATWADSVSC
;
A
#
# COMPACT_ATOMS: atom_id res chain seq x y z
N MET A 1 22.45 0.86 27.17
CA MET A 1 23.41 2.00 27.17
C MET A 1 23.87 2.46 28.57
N SER A 2 23.03 3.03 29.44
CA SER A 2 23.50 3.54 30.76
C SER A 2 24.12 2.45 31.65
N ARG A 3 23.47 1.28 31.80
CA ARG A 3 24.03 0.14 32.55
C ARG A 3 25.29 -0.47 31.92
N GLU A 4 25.38 -0.46 30.59
CA GLU A 4 26.51 -1.05 29.85
C GLU A 4 27.74 -0.15 29.82
N THR A 5 27.54 1.17 29.84
CA THR A 5 28.62 2.17 29.77
C THR A 5 29.01 2.74 31.14
N GLY A 6 28.25 2.42 32.19
CA GLY A 6 28.44 2.99 33.54
C GLY A 6 28.10 4.49 33.64
N ILE A 7 27.56 5.09 32.58
CA ILE A 7 27.25 6.52 32.51
C ILE A 7 25.84 6.78 33.03
N SER A 8 25.64 7.89 33.74
CA SER A 8 24.33 8.27 34.27
C SER A 8 23.28 8.47 33.15
N PRO A 9 22.00 8.12 33.36
CA PRO A 9 20.95 8.29 32.36
C PRO A 9 20.84 9.71 31.81
N ALA A 10 21.04 10.72 32.66
CA ALA A 10 21.03 12.13 32.27
C ALA A 10 22.17 12.47 31.29
N SER A 11 23.35 11.89 31.47
CA SER A 11 24.47 12.09 30.55
C SER A 11 24.23 11.40 29.21
N VAL A 12 23.65 10.19 29.20
CA VAL A 12 23.23 9.50 27.98
C VAL A 12 22.19 10.34 27.20
N MET A 13 21.20 10.91 27.89
CA MET A 13 20.21 11.80 27.25
C MET A 13 20.85 13.04 26.63
N ARG A 14 21.80 13.70 27.31
CA ARG A 14 22.53 14.85 26.76
C ARG A 14 23.30 14.49 25.48
N ILE A 15 23.95 13.32 25.48
CA ILE A 15 24.66 12.80 24.31
C ILE A 15 23.67 12.56 23.17
N TRP A 16 22.54 11.89 23.43
CA TRP A 16 21.51 11.68 22.40
C TRP A 16 20.98 12.99 21.83
N HIS A 17 20.70 13.98 22.68
CA HIS A 17 20.27 15.30 22.20
C HIS A 17 21.35 16.00 21.36
N ALA A 18 22.61 15.97 21.79
CA ALA A 18 23.72 16.60 21.07
C ALA A 18 23.95 15.98 19.68
N PHE A 19 23.78 14.66 19.55
CA PHE A 19 23.94 13.93 18.28
C PHE A 19 22.61 13.73 17.52
N GLY A 20 21.51 14.31 18.00
CA GLY A 20 20.19 14.15 17.38
C GLY A 20 19.65 12.71 17.36
N ILE A 21 20.18 11.83 18.21
CA ILE A 21 19.75 10.44 18.33
C ILE A 21 18.38 10.41 19.00
N LYS A 22 17.40 9.80 18.33
CA LYS A 22 16.02 9.67 18.81
C LYS A 22 15.68 8.20 18.99
N PRO A 23 16.02 7.58 20.13
CA PRO A 23 15.86 6.13 20.33
C PRO A 23 14.40 5.68 20.46
N HIS A 24 13.48 6.62 20.68
CA HIS A 24 12.04 6.36 20.62
C HIS A 24 11.50 6.33 19.18
N LEU A 25 12.32 6.68 18.18
CA LEU A 25 11.97 6.56 16.77
C LEU A 25 12.63 5.31 16.20
N GLU A 26 11.80 4.31 15.95
CA GLU A 26 12.19 3.16 15.16
C GLU A 26 11.70 3.36 13.73
N LYS A 27 12.59 3.16 12.75
CA LYS A 27 12.23 3.12 11.33
C LYS A 27 12.48 1.71 10.83
N THR A 28 11.45 1.11 10.25
CA THR A 28 11.61 -0.13 9.52
C THR A 28 12.12 0.18 8.12
N PHE A 29 13.05 -0.61 7.61
CA PHE A 29 13.46 -0.58 6.22
C PHE A 29 13.33 -1.98 5.64
N LYS A 30 12.95 -2.05 4.36
CA LYS A 30 12.79 -3.31 3.66
C LYS A 30 13.49 -3.20 2.32
N LEU A 31 14.56 -3.97 2.15
CA LEU A 31 15.31 -4.04 0.90
C LEU A 31 14.93 -5.32 0.17
N SER A 32 14.66 -5.22 -1.12
CA SER A 32 14.43 -6.41 -1.94
C SER A 32 15.74 -7.16 -2.16
N THR A 33 15.68 -8.49 -2.21
CA THR A 33 16.82 -9.35 -2.59
C THR A 33 16.80 -9.70 -4.08
N ASP A 34 15.97 -9.02 -4.87
CA ASP A 34 15.84 -9.26 -6.30
C ASP A 34 17.11 -8.80 -7.04
N PRO A 35 17.80 -9.67 -7.78
CA PRO A 35 19.01 -9.29 -8.52
C PRO A 35 18.79 -8.18 -9.55
N LEU A 36 17.56 -8.05 -10.05
CA LEU A 36 17.15 -7.02 -11.02
C LEU A 36 16.47 -5.83 -10.34
N PHE A 37 16.71 -5.63 -9.03
CA PHE A 37 16.00 -4.60 -8.25
C PHE A 37 16.12 -3.21 -8.86
N VAL A 38 17.34 -2.79 -9.18
CA VAL A 38 17.62 -1.44 -9.70
C VAL A 38 16.92 -1.20 -11.04
N ASP A 39 17.05 -2.13 -11.97
CA ASP A 39 16.46 -2.02 -13.32
C ASP A 39 14.93 -1.90 -13.24
N LYS A 40 14.30 -2.69 -12.37
CA LYS A 40 12.84 -2.65 -12.17
C LYS A 40 12.37 -1.36 -11.52
N VAL A 41 13.12 -0.83 -10.54
CA VAL A 41 12.81 0.49 -9.95
C VAL A 41 12.90 1.56 -11.03
N GLN A 42 13.94 1.52 -11.86
CA GLN A 42 14.11 2.48 -12.95
C GLN A 42 12.98 2.39 -13.97
N ASP A 43 12.53 1.20 -14.33
CA ASP A 43 11.39 1.00 -15.22
C ASP A 43 10.08 1.58 -14.64
N ILE A 44 9.80 1.33 -13.36
CA ILE A 44 8.61 1.87 -12.67
C ILE A 44 8.67 3.40 -12.58
N VAL A 45 9.81 3.94 -12.13
CA VAL A 45 10.01 5.39 -12.05
C VAL A 45 9.91 6.02 -13.45
N GLY A 46 10.43 5.35 -14.48
CA GLY A 46 10.29 5.75 -15.87
C GLY A 46 8.82 5.83 -16.30
N LEU A 47 8.00 4.84 -15.94
CA LEU A 47 6.55 4.86 -16.21
C LEU A 47 5.83 5.99 -15.50
N TYR A 48 6.22 6.33 -14.26
CA TYR A 48 5.62 7.42 -13.51
C TYR A 48 6.04 8.81 -14.04
N LEU A 49 7.31 8.99 -14.39
CA LEU A 49 7.85 10.28 -14.83
C LEU A 49 7.60 10.57 -16.31
N ASN A 50 7.60 9.54 -17.15
CA ASN A 50 7.45 9.66 -18.60
C ASN A 50 6.62 8.49 -19.14
N PRO A 51 5.30 8.49 -18.90
CA PRO A 51 4.42 7.44 -19.39
C PRO A 51 4.42 7.42 -20.93
N PRO A 52 4.28 6.24 -21.57
CA PRO A 52 4.19 6.13 -23.01
C PRO A 52 3.04 6.95 -23.60
N ASP A 53 3.23 7.47 -24.82
CA ASP A 53 2.23 8.29 -25.50
C ASP A 53 0.89 7.56 -25.62
N ARG A 54 -0.18 8.26 -25.19
CA ARG A 54 -1.56 7.76 -25.19
C ARG A 54 -1.75 6.44 -24.43
N ALA A 55 -0.97 6.19 -23.39
CA ALA A 55 -1.15 5.05 -22.51
C ALA A 55 -1.64 5.46 -21.12
N LEU A 56 -2.47 4.61 -20.50
CA LEU A 56 -2.89 4.76 -19.11
C LEU A 56 -1.96 3.96 -18.21
N VAL A 57 -1.44 4.58 -17.15
CA VAL A 57 -0.66 3.90 -16.13
C VAL A 57 -1.52 3.79 -14.87
N LEU A 58 -1.86 2.56 -14.50
CA LEU A 58 -2.69 2.28 -13.34
C LEU A 58 -1.87 1.53 -12.29
N CYS A 59 -1.91 2.02 -11.07
CA CYS A 59 -1.34 1.37 -9.91
C CYS A 59 -2.45 0.64 -9.16
N VAL A 60 -2.36 -0.68 -9.03
CA VAL A 60 -3.40 -1.51 -8.44
C VAL A 60 -2.90 -2.19 -7.18
N ASP A 61 -3.62 -1.96 -6.09
CA ASP A 61 -3.33 -2.56 -4.79
C ASP A 61 -4.63 -3.01 -4.09
N GLU A 62 -4.46 -3.86 -3.10
CA GLU A 62 -5.50 -4.51 -2.35
C GLU A 62 -5.23 -4.44 -0.85
N LYS A 63 -6.17 -3.81 -0.15
CA LYS A 63 -6.17 -3.80 1.32
C LYS A 63 -7.14 -4.85 1.82
N GLY A 64 -6.60 -6.02 2.12
CA GLY A 64 -7.34 -7.13 2.72
C GLY A 64 -7.75 -6.86 4.18
N GLN A 65 -8.77 -7.59 4.63
CA GLN A 65 -9.17 -7.70 6.04
C GLN A 65 -9.48 -6.37 6.76
N ILE A 66 -9.99 -5.37 6.03
CA ILE A 66 -10.49 -4.14 6.63
C ILE A 66 -11.65 -4.48 7.57
N GLN A 67 -11.43 -4.28 8.87
CA GLN A 67 -12.40 -4.58 9.90
C GLN A 67 -13.39 -3.43 10.03
N ALA A 68 -14.68 -3.73 9.86
CA ALA A 68 -15.75 -2.79 10.17
C ALA A 68 -15.96 -2.79 11.69
N LEU A 69 -15.19 -1.94 12.38
CA LEU A 69 -15.27 -1.77 13.83
C LEU A 69 -16.14 -0.58 14.15
N ASN A 70 -17.14 -0.79 15.00
CA ASN A 70 -17.88 0.30 15.62
C ASN A 70 -17.62 0.32 17.13
N ARG A 71 -17.57 1.50 17.72
CA ARG A 71 -17.41 1.64 19.17
C ARG A 71 -18.73 1.36 19.86
N THR A 72 -18.66 0.71 21.02
CA THR A 72 -19.85 0.38 21.80
C THR A 72 -20.51 1.60 22.45
N GLN A 73 -19.74 2.68 22.64
CA GLN A 73 -20.22 3.95 23.20
C GLN A 73 -19.59 5.14 22.45
N PRO A 74 -20.28 6.29 22.35
CA PRO A 74 -19.71 7.51 21.81
C PRO A 74 -18.55 7.99 22.69
N GLY A 75 -17.44 8.37 22.07
CA GLY A 75 -16.32 8.99 22.77
C GLY A 75 -16.72 10.36 23.31
N LEU A 76 -16.19 10.75 24.47
CA LEU A 76 -16.40 12.10 24.98
C LEU A 76 -15.53 13.09 24.18
N PRO A 77 -16.06 14.29 23.89
CA PRO A 77 -15.31 15.31 23.17
C PRO A 77 -14.08 15.76 23.98
N LEU A 78 -13.08 16.26 23.27
CA LEU A 78 -11.92 16.91 23.89
C LEU A 78 -12.38 18.12 24.70
N ALA A 79 -11.95 18.23 25.95
CA ALA A 79 -12.18 19.42 26.78
C ALA A 79 -10.87 19.82 27.48
N PRO A 80 -10.71 21.11 27.88
CA PRO A 80 -9.53 21.53 28.64
C PRO A 80 -9.34 20.65 29.88
N GLY A 81 -8.16 20.01 29.99
CA GLY A 81 -7.83 19.08 31.07
C GLY A 81 -8.32 17.63 30.88
N ASN A 82 -9.13 17.35 29.86
CA ASN A 82 -9.67 16.02 29.58
C ASN A 82 -9.32 15.57 28.14
N PRO A 83 -8.44 14.58 27.98
CA PRO A 83 -8.17 14.00 26.67
C PRO A 83 -9.43 13.29 26.13
N ALA A 84 -9.56 13.26 24.80
CA ALA A 84 -10.66 12.55 24.16
C ALA A 84 -10.67 11.08 24.61
N THR A 85 -11.80 10.61 25.12
CA THR A 85 -11.92 9.24 25.61
C THR A 85 -12.38 8.31 24.50
N ARG A 86 -11.83 7.10 24.48
CA ARG A 86 -12.24 6.02 23.57
C ARG A 86 -12.46 4.76 24.40
N THR A 87 -13.63 4.14 24.28
CA THR A 87 -13.85 2.83 24.90
C THR A 87 -13.01 1.76 24.20
N HIS A 88 -12.46 0.85 24.99
CA HIS A 88 -11.71 -0.30 24.48
C HIS A 88 -12.64 -1.35 23.83
N ASP A 89 -13.90 -1.40 24.26
CA ASP A 89 -14.90 -2.32 23.72
C ASP A 89 -15.36 -1.89 22.31
N TYR A 90 -15.41 -2.87 21.40
CA TYR A 90 -15.82 -2.67 20.02
C TYR A 90 -16.79 -3.76 19.57
N LYS A 91 -17.71 -3.39 18.68
CA LYS A 91 -18.57 -4.32 17.95
C LYS A 91 -17.96 -4.56 16.57
N ARG A 92 -17.80 -5.84 16.23
CA ARG A 92 -17.24 -6.29 14.95
C ARG A 92 -18.38 -6.56 13.98
N HIS A 93 -18.45 -5.82 12.89
CA HIS A 93 -19.47 -5.97 11.83
C HIS A 93 -18.98 -6.81 10.64
N GLY A 94 -17.89 -7.54 10.83
CA GLY A 94 -17.25 -8.36 9.81
C GLY A 94 -16.01 -7.71 9.21
N THR A 95 -15.52 -8.33 8.15
CA THR A 95 -14.34 -7.90 7.39
C THR A 95 -14.72 -7.68 5.93
N THR A 96 -14.14 -6.66 5.33
CA THR A 96 -14.22 -6.38 3.89
C THR A 96 -12.80 -6.27 3.33
N SER A 97 -12.66 -6.35 2.02
CA SER A 97 -11.40 -6.12 1.32
C SER A 97 -11.61 -5.03 0.28
N LEU A 98 -10.71 -4.06 0.26
CA LEU A 98 -10.71 -2.98 -0.73
C LEU A 98 -9.74 -3.34 -1.84
N PHE A 99 -10.23 -3.30 -3.08
CA PHE A 99 -9.41 -3.28 -4.28
C PHE A 99 -9.43 -1.85 -4.83
N ALA A 100 -8.27 -1.29 -5.15
CA ALA A 100 -8.17 0.07 -5.65
C ALA A 100 -7.21 0.12 -6.84
N ALA A 101 -7.60 0.89 -7.86
CA ALA A 101 -6.77 1.23 -9.00
C ALA A 101 -6.62 2.75 -9.04
N LEU A 102 -5.40 3.24 -8.92
CA LEU A 102 -5.04 4.65 -9.04
C LEU A 102 -4.54 4.92 -10.44
N ASP A 103 -5.16 5.88 -11.13
CA ASP A 103 -4.57 6.47 -12.33
C ASP A 103 -3.49 7.46 -11.90
N VAL A 104 -2.26 7.20 -12.33
CA VAL A 104 -1.08 8.00 -11.99
C VAL A 104 -1.17 9.41 -12.57
N ALA A 105 -1.70 9.54 -13.79
CA ALA A 105 -1.71 10.80 -14.51
C ALA A 105 -2.75 11.77 -13.93
N THR A 106 -3.91 11.25 -13.53
CA THR A 106 -5.04 12.06 -13.06
C THR A 106 -5.16 12.09 -11.53
N GLY A 107 -4.60 11.09 -10.84
CA GLY A 107 -4.80 10.88 -9.41
C GLY A 107 -6.17 10.28 -9.05
N GLU A 108 -6.98 9.89 -10.03
CA GLU A 108 -8.30 9.30 -9.78
C GLU A 108 -8.16 7.86 -9.26
N VAL A 109 -9.00 7.51 -8.27
CA VAL A 109 -9.00 6.17 -7.66
C VAL A 109 -10.31 5.45 -7.92
N ILE A 110 -10.24 4.33 -8.62
CA ILE A 110 -11.35 3.40 -8.82
C ILE A 110 -11.28 2.34 -7.72
N GLY A 111 -12.16 2.45 -6.72
CA GLY A 111 -12.23 1.52 -5.59
C GLY A 111 -13.42 0.56 -5.65
N ARG A 112 -13.23 -0.69 -5.22
CA ARG A 112 -14.31 -1.66 -5.00
C ARG A 112 -14.13 -2.41 -3.69
N LEU A 113 -15.21 -2.49 -2.91
CA LEU A 113 -15.27 -3.34 -1.73
C LEU A 113 -15.79 -4.73 -2.12
N LYS A 114 -15.07 -5.77 -1.71
CA LYS A 114 -15.48 -7.17 -1.90
C LYS A 114 -15.42 -7.88 -0.55
N ARG A 115 -16.33 -8.82 -0.34
CA ARG A 115 -16.43 -9.58 0.92
C ARG A 115 -15.24 -10.52 1.15
N GLN A 116 -14.61 -11.00 0.07
CA GLN A 116 -13.51 -11.95 0.12
C GLN A 116 -12.32 -11.46 -0.69
N HIS A 117 -11.13 -11.93 -0.31
CA HIS A 117 -9.85 -11.56 -0.89
C HIS A 117 -9.23 -12.75 -1.64
N ARG A 118 -9.78 -13.09 -2.81
CA ARG A 118 -9.27 -14.18 -3.66
C ARG A 118 -9.01 -13.67 -5.07
N SER A 119 -8.27 -14.46 -5.85
CA SER A 119 -7.92 -14.14 -7.23
C SER A 119 -9.14 -13.95 -8.16
N VAL A 120 -10.28 -14.56 -7.82
CA VAL A 120 -11.54 -14.40 -8.59
C VAL A 120 -12.10 -12.99 -8.43
N GLU A 121 -12.16 -12.48 -7.19
CA GLU A 121 -12.60 -11.12 -6.91
C GLU A 121 -11.66 -10.10 -7.54
N PHE A 122 -10.35 -10.32 -7.47
CA PHE A 122 -9.34 -9.48 -8.13
C PHE A 122 -9.54 -9.44 -9.66
N LEU A 123 -9.75 -10.59 -10.30
CA LEU A 123 -10.05 -10.63 -11.74
C LEU A 123 -11.36 -9.93 -12.10
N SER A 124 -12.39 -10.04 -11.25
CA SER A 124 -13.63 -9.31 -11.47
C SER A 124 -13.40 -7.79 -11.39
N PHE A 125 -12.55 -7.34 -10.47
CA PHE A 125 -12.19 -5.94 -10.33
C PHE A 125 -11.43 -5.42 -11.55
N LEU A 126 -10.43 -6.16 -12.05
CA LEU A 126 -9.71 -5.76 -13.26
C LEU A 126 -10.64 -5.63 -14.48
N LYS A 127 -11.63 -6.52 -14.61
CA LYS A 127 -12.65 -6.40 -15.68
C LYS A 127 -13.54 -5.17 -15.52
N GLU A 128 -13.91 -4.81 -14.29
CA GLU A 128 -14.67 -3.59 -14.02
C GLU A 128 -13.86 -2.33 -14.35
N VAL A 129 -12.57 -2.32 -14.00
CA VAL A 129 -11.64 -1.23 -14.34
C VAL A 129 -11.50 -1.11 -15.85
N ASP A 130 -11.21 -2.21 -16.53
CA ASP A 130 -11.05 -2.26 -18.00
C ASP A 130 -12.33 -1.82 -18.75
N ALA A 131 -13.52 -2.13 -18.21
CA ALA A 131 -14.79 -1.67 -18.78
C ALA A 131 -15.08 -0.18 -18.52
N SER A 132 -14.48 0.41 -17.48
CA SER A 132 -14.64 1.83 -17.15
C SER A 132 -13.73 2.76 -17.96
N LEU A 133 -12.73 2.19 -18.64
CA LEU A 133 -11.72 2.93 -19.38
C LEU A 133 -11.99 2.92 -20.89
N PRO A 134 -11.45 3.91 -21.65
CA PRO A 134 -11.58 3.94 -23.10
C PRO A 134 -10.98 2.70 -23.78
N ALA A 135 -11.69 2.15 -24.77
CA ALA A 135 -11.37 0.84 -25.34
C ALA A 135 -10.06 0.78 -26.16
N ASP A 136 -9.62 1.92 -26.72
CA ASP A 136 -8.50 2.04 -27.65
C ASP A 136 -7.19 2.51 -26.99
N VAL A 137 -7.13 2.50 -25.66
CA VAL A 137 -5.97 2.98 -24.91
C VAL A 137 -5.18 1.80 -24.34
N PRO A 138 -3.87 1.69 -24.64
CA PRO A 138 -3.01 0.72 -23.96
C PRO A 138 -2.93 1.02 -22.46
N ILE A 139 -3.08 -0.03 -21.65
CA ILE A 139 -3.05 0.08 -20.19
C ILE A 139 -1.79 -0.60 -19.67
N HIS A 140 -1.01 0.15 -18.89
CA HIS A 140 0.12 -0.35 -18.11
C HIS A 140 -0.32 -0.52 -16.65
N LEU A 141 -0.36 -1.77 -16.20
CA LEU A 141 -0.64 -2.08 -14.80
C LEU A 141 0.66 -2.21 -14.01
N ILE A 142 0.76 -1.43 -12.94
CA ILE A 142 1.72 -1.57 -11.85
C ILE A 142 0.96 -2.21 -10.70
N MET A 143 1.47 -3.32 -10.16
CA MET A 143 0.80 -4.05 -9.07
C MET A 143 1.80 -4.82 -8.23
N ASP A 144 1.45 -5.01 -6.96
CA ASP A 144 2.24 -5.72 -5.97
C ASP A 144 2.57 -7.20 -6.35
N ASN A 145 3.56 -7.78 -5.66
CA ASN A 145 4.07 -9.13 -5.93
C ASN A 145 3.27 -10.24 -5.24
N TYR A 146 1.99 -10.00 -4.94
CA TYR A 146 1.22 -10.95 -4.15
C TYR A 146 0.94 -12.25 -4.90
N ALA A 147 0.89 -13.36 -4.15
CA ALA A 147 0.87 -14.70 -4.73
C ALA A 147 -0.36 -14.97 -5.62
N THR A 148 -1.49 -14.30 -5.34
CA THR A 148 -2.73 -14.40 -6.13
C THR A 148 -2.55 -13.86 -7.56
N HIS A 149 -1.67 -12.87 -7.75
CA HIS A 149 -1.39 -12.25 -9.06
C HIS A 149 -0.60 -13.16 -10.01
N LYS A 150 0.10 -14.18 -9.48
CA LYS A 150 0.96 -15.08 -10.26
C LYS A 150 0.24 -16.29 -10.85
N THR A 151 -1.02 -16.50 -10.49
CA THR A 151 -1.80 -17.67 -10.92
C THR A 151 -1.97 -17.68 -12.44
N ASP A 152 -1.84 -18.83 -13.10
CA ASP A 152 -1.98 -18.94 -14.56
C ASP A 152 -3.33 -18.43 -15.08
N LYS A 153 -4.39 -18.56 -14.27
CA LYS A 153 -5.70 -17.98 -14.57
C LYS A 153 -5.68 -16.45 -14.70
N VAL A 154 -4.82 -15.79 -13.92
CA VAL A 154 -4.70 -14.32 -13.93
C VAL A 154 -3.92 -13.84 -15.16
N LYS A 155 -2.94 -14.63 -15.62
CA LYS A 155 -2.22 -14.39 -16.88
C LYS A 155 -3.09 -14.67 -18.11
N ALA A 156 -3.94 -15.70 -18.05
CA ALA A 156 -4.76 -16.14 -19.17
C ALA A 156 -6.03 -15.29 -19.39
N CYS A 157 -6.52 -14.60 -18.36
CA CYS A 157 -7.72 -13.74 -18.44
C CYS A 157 -7.41 -12.26 -18.70
N GLU A 158 -6.16 -11.94 -19.01
CA GLU A 158 -5.71 -10.57 -19.23
C GLU A 158 -6.11 -10.10 -20.65
N PRO A 159 -6.79 -8.95 -20.79
CA PRO A 159 -7.12 -8.41 -22.10
C PRO A 159 -5.83 -8.12 -22.90
N PRO A 160 -5.80 -8.34 -24.22
CA PRO A 160 -4.60 -8.14 -25.04
C PRO A 160 -4.07 -6.69 -25.04
N ARG A 161 -4.90 -5.71 -24.64
CA ARG A 161 -4.55 -4.29 -24.49
C ARG A 161 -3.83 -3.94 -23.18
N VAL A 162 -3.76 -4.87 -22.25
CA VAL A 162 -3.14 -4.68 -20.94
C VAL A 162 -1.72 -5.23 -21.00
N SER A 163 -0.74 -4.32 -20.96
CA SER A 163 0.66 -4.69 -20.79
C SER A 163 0.99 -4.65 -19.30
N ARG A 164 0.98 -5.82 -18.67
CA ARG A 164 1.53 -5.98 -17.32
C ARG A 164 3.04 -5.76 -17.38
N ARG A 165 3.55 -4.86 -16.54
CA ARG A 165 4.95 -4.96 -16.10
C ARG A 165 4.93 -5.70 -14.77
N PRO A 166 5.22 -7.00 -14.74
CA PRO A 166 5.02 -7.84 -13.56
C PRO A 166 6.17 -7.64 -12.59
N PHE A 167 6.40 -6.44 -12.05
CA PHE A 167 7.57 -6.22 -11.21
C PHE A 167 7.35 -5.23 -10.08
N CYS A 168 6.35 -5.46 -9.22
CA CYS A 168 6.60 -5.05 -7.84
C CYS A 168 7.62 -6.01 -7.25
N LEU A 169 8.72 -5.41 -6.82
CA LEU A 169 9.84 -6.09 -6.21
C LEU A 169 9.33 -6.77 -4.95
N SER A 170 9.79 -7.99 -4.70
CA SER A 170 9.55 -8.59 -3.39
C SER A 170 9.97 -7.57 -2.33
N HIS A 171 9.08 -7.24 -1.40
CA HIS A 171 9.39 -6.34 -0.30
C HIS A 171 9.59 -4.84 -0.63
N ALA A 172 9.14 -4.33 -1.77
CA ALA A 172 9.17 -2.90 -2.09
C ALA A 172 7.76 -2.28 -2.23
N THR A 173 6.92 -2.46 -1.22
CA THR A 173 5.58 -1.84 -1.19
C THR A 173 5.64 -0.31 -1.26
N TRP A 174 6.77 0.32 -0.93
CA TRP A 174 6.97 1.76 -1.06
C TRP A 174 7.00 2.28 -2.50
N ALA A 175 7.18 1.40 -3.49
CA ALA A 175 7.21 1.77 -4.90
C ALA A 175 5.80 1.77 -5.53
N ASP A 176 4.81 1.20 -4.84
CA ASP A 176 3.41 1.22 -5.25
C ASP A 176 2.74 2.46 -4.66
N SER A 177 2.21 3.32 -5.53
CA SER A 177 1.62 4.61 -5.14
C SER A 177 0.29 4.46 -4.39
N VAL A 178 -0.31 3.27 -4.37
CA VAL A 178 -1.53 2.96 -3.62
C VAL A 178 -1.21 2.30 -2.28
N SER A 179 -0.06 1.63 -2.17
CA SER A 179 0.37 0.99 -0.94
C SER A 179 0.72 2.01 0.16
N CYS A 180 -0.08 1.97 1.23
CA CYS A 180 0.17 2.61 2.52
C CYS A 180 0.37 1.55 3.61
#